data_AF-A0A955VVC6-F1
#
_entry.id   AF-A0A955VVC6-F1
#
_cell.length_a   1.000
_cell.length_b   1.000
_cell.length_c   1.000
_cell.angle_alpha   90.00
_cell.angle_beta   90.00
_cell.angle_gamma   90.00
#
_symmetry.space_group_name_H-M   'P 1'
#
loop_
_entity.id
_entity.type
_entity.pdbx_description
1 polymer ?
#
loop_
_entity_poly.entity_id
_entity_poly.type
_entity_poly.pdbx_seq_one_letter_code
_entity_poly.pdbx_strand_id
1 'polypeptide(L)' 'MRMISRYCDRKGFRTELADINPGAEAGIASATLRIEGEYAFGFLKAENGVHRLVRISPFDSQKRRHTSFASVA' A
#
# COMPACT_ATOMS: atom_id res chain seq x y z
N MET A 1 0.65 1.23 -0.28
CA MET A 1 0.99 1.91 -1.55
C MET A 1 2.51 2.10 -1.76
N ARG A 2 3.21 2.93 -0.96
CA ARG A 2 4.62 3.31 -1.22
C ARG A 2 5.60 2.12 -1.38
N MET A 3 5.37 1.01 -0.67
CA MET A 3 6.14 -0.22 -0.83
C MET A 3 6.01 -0.81 -2.25
N ILE A 4 4.78 -0.95 -2.76
CA ILE A 4 4.50 -1.54 -4.08
C ILE A 4 5.08 -0.68 -5.21
N SER A 5 4.88 0.64 -5.16
CA SER A 5 5.46 1.55 -6.16
C SER A 5 6.99 1.44 -6.19
N ARG A 6 7.68 1.45 -5.04
CA ARG A 6 9.14 1.24 -4.98
C ARG A 6 9.59 -0.15 -5.42
N TYR A 7 8.75 -1.17 -5.25
CA TYR A 7 9.05 -2.51 -5.75
C TYR A 7 9.01 -2.53 -7.29
N CYS A 8 7.95 -1.95 -7.86
CA CYS A 8 7.78 -1.84 -9.30
C CYS A 8 8.89 -1.00 -9.95
N ASP A 9 9.26 0.15 -9.38
CA ASP A 9 10.34 1.00 -9.88
C ASP A 9 11.68 0.24 -9.95
N ARG A 10 11.98 -0.56 -8.92
CA ARG A 10 13.21 -1.38 -8.87
C ARG A 10 13.19 -2.55 -9.86
N LYS A 11 12.00 -3.09 -10.17
CA LYS A 11 11.80 -4.16 -11.14
C LYS A 11 11.71 -3.65 -12.59
N GLY A 12 11.68 -2.34 -12.80
CA GLY A 12 11.46 -1.74 -14.12
C GLY A 12 10.02 -1.89 -14.63
N PHE A 13 9.06 -2.14 -13.74
CA PHE A 13 7.64 -2.17 -14.10
C PHE A 13 7.11 -0.75 -14.24
N ARG A 14 6.30 -0.50 -15.27
CA ARG A 14 5.58 0.76 -15.43
C ARG A 14 4.42 0.79 -14.44
N THR A 15 4.38 1.80 -13.58
CA THR A 15 3.28 2.02 -12.65
C THR A 15 2.48 3.25 -13.06
N GLU A 16 1.16 3.10 -13.08
CA GLU A 16 0.22 4.18 -13.33
C GLU A 16 -0.78 4.24 -12.17
N LEU A 17 -1.01 5.44 -11.66
CA LEU A 17 -2.00 5.69 -10.62
C LEU A 17 -3.37 5.83 -11.28
N ALA A 18 -4.23 4.82 -11.14
CA ALA A 18 -5.56 4.85 -11.73
C ALA A 18 -6.55 5.64 -10.86
N ASP A 19 -6.51 5.42 -9.54
CA ASP A 19 -7.37 6.14 -8.59
C ASP A 19 -6.67 6.30 -7.24
N ILE A 20 -6.95 7.40 -6.54
CA ILE A 20 -6.49 7.64 -5.18
C ILE A 20 -7.57 8.39 -4.38
N ASN A 21 -8.02 7.75 -3.30
CA ASN A 21 -8.93 8.35 -2.35
C ASN A 21 -8.15 8.72 -1.08
N PRO A 22 -7.91 10.03 -0.83
CA PRO A 22 -7.23 10.47 0.38
C PRO A 22 -8.08 10.16 1.62
N GLY A 23 -7.41 9.86 2.73
CA GLY A 23 -8.08 9.72 4.04
C GLY A 23 -8.51 11.07 4.60
N ALA A 24 -9.58 11.11 5.39
CA ALA A 24 -10.18 12.34 5.90
C ALA A 24 -9.23 13.20 6.77
N GLU A 25 -8.44 12.58 7.64
CA GLU A 25 -7.46 13.29 8.49
C GLU A 25 -6.02 13.05 8.05
N ALA A 26 -5.68 11.82 7.66
CA ALA A 26 -4.34 11.46 7.22
C ALA A 26 -4.33 10.17 6.39
N GLY A 27 -3.37 10.07 5.49
CA GLY A 27 -3.11 8.86 4.70
C GLY A 27 -4.05 8.71 3.50
N ILE A 28 -4.24 7.47 3.08
CA ILE A 28 -4.99 7.09 1.89
C ILE A 28 -6.04 6.06 2.33
N ALA A 29 -7.31 6.29 1.99
CA ALA A 29 -8.40 5.37 2.26
C ALA A 29 -8.39 4.19 1.28
N SER A 30 -8.22 4.48 -0.01
CA SER A 30 -8.01 3.47 -1.06
C SER A 30 -7.17 4.03 -2.19
N ALA A 31 -6.45 3.17 -2.90
CA ALA A 31 -5.73 3.54 -4.11
C ALA A 31 -5.70 2.36 -5.07
N THR A 32 -5.90 2.64 -6.35
CA THR A 32 -5.83 1.66 -7.44
C THR A 32 -4.62 1.97 -8.30
N LEU A 33 -3.74 0.98 -8.45
CA LEU A 33 -2.53 1.06 -9.26
C LEU A 33 -2.65 0.12 -10.44
N ARG A 34 -2.35 0.62 -11.64
CA ARG A 34 -2.16 -0.19 -12.83
C ARG A 34 -0.66 -0.44 -13.01
N ILE A 35 -0.28 -1.71 -13.10
CA ILE A 35 1.12 -2.12 -13.18
C ILE A 35 1.32 -2.90 -14.47
N GLU A 36 2.18 -2.40 -15.34
CA GLU A 36 2.50 -2.98 -16.64
C GLU A 36 3.94 -3.47 -16.65
N GLY A 37 4.14 -4.74 -17.00
CA GLY A 37 5.44 -5.38 -17.02
C GLY A 37 5.33 -6.88 -17.28
N GLU A 38 6.44 -7.49 -17.65
CA GLU A 38 6.50 -8.93 -17.89
C GLU A 38 6.25 -9.70 -16.59
N TYR A 39 5.28 -10.62 -16.61
CA TYR A 39 4.86 -11.41 -15.45
C TYR A 39 4.45 -10.60 -14.21
N ALA A 40 4.04 -9.33 -14.37
CA ALA A 40 3.71 -8.43 -13.25
C ALA A 40 2.69 -9.05 -12.27
N PHE A 41 1.63 -9.66 -12.79
CA PHE A 41 0.62 -10.35 -11.96
C PHE A 41 1.22 -11.54 -11.18
N GLY A 42 2.11 -12.32 -11.80
CA GLY A 42 2.73 -13.48 -11.15
C GLY A 42 3.55 -13.08 -9.91
N PHE A 43 4.28 -11.97 -9.99
CA PHE A 43 5.04 -11.44 -8.86
C PHE A 43 4.13 -10.85 -7.77
N LEU A 44 3.10 -10.11 -8.17
CA LEU A 44 2.23 -9.39 -7.22
C LEU A 44 1.13 -10.26 -6.61
N LYS A 45 0.85 -11.44 -7.18
CA LYS A 45 -0.12 -12.39 -6.61
C LYS A 45 0.17 -12.74 -5.15
N ALA A 46 1.45 -12.77 -4.77
CA ALA A 46 1.87 -13.05 -3.39
C ALA A 46 1.54 -11.91 -2.40
N GLU A 47 1.28 -10.69 -2.89
CA GLU A 47 0.95 -9.53 -2.07
C GLU A 47 -0.55 -9.46 -1.73
N ASN A 48 -1.39 -10.29 -2.36
CA ASN A 48 -2.82 -10.33 -2.11
C ASN A 48 -3.11 -10.84 -0.69
N GLY A 49 -3.81 -10.04 0.10
CA GLY A 49 -4.17 -10.36 1.47
C GLY A 49 -4.23 -9.15 2.39
N VAL A 50 -4.38 -9.41 3.69
CA VAL A 50 -4.45 -8.38 4.72
C VAL A 50 -3.09 -8.22 5.40
N HIS A 51 -2.53 -7.02 5.29
CA HIS A 51 -1.25 -6.64 5.86
C HIS A 51 -1.47 -5.95 7.21
N ARG A 52 -0.80 -6.44 8.26
CA ARG A 52 -0.93 -5.93 9.63
C ARG A 52 0.26 -5.05 10.01
N LEU A 53 -0.01 -3.82 10.44
CA LEU A 53 0.98 -2.89 10.97
C LEU A 53 0.75 -2.66 12.46
N VAL A 54 1.74 -2.96 13.28
CA VAL A 54 1.72 -2.69 14.73
C VAL A 54 2.78 -1.63 15.03
N ARG A 55 2.36 -0.44 15.46
CA ARG A 55 3.26 0.67 15.79
C ARG A 55 2.66 1.60 16.83
N ILE A 56 3.48 2.47 17.43
CA ILE A 56 2.97 3.61 18.18
C ILE A 56 2.52 4.66 17.16
N SER A 57 1.25 5.06 17.21
CA SER A 57 0.70 6.03 16.26
C SER A 57 1.26 7.42 16.56
N PRO A 58 1.77 8.18 15.56
CA PRO A 58 2.14 9.58 15.76
C PRO A 58 0.93 10.48 16.03
N PHE A 59 -0.29 9.97 15.79
CA PHE A 59 -1.55 10.67 16.01
C PHE A 59 -2.16 10.41 17.39
N ASP A 60 -1.62 9.48 18.19
CA ASP A 60 -2.11 9.21 19.55
C ASP A 60 -1.23 9.92 20.59
N SER A 61 -1.78 10.95 21.24
CA SER A 61 -1.11 11.71 22.30
C SER A 61 -0.67 10.85 23.49
N GLN A 62 -1.33 9.71 23.75
CA GLN A 62 -1.00 8.80 24.85
C GLN A 62 0.08 7.77 24.48
N LYS A 63 0.64 7.81 23.26
CA LYS A 63 1.69 6.89 22.77
C LYS A 63 1.36 5.41 22.92
N ARG A 64 0.08 5.04 22.83
CA ARG A 64 -0.32 3.63 22.90
C ARG A 64 0.08 2.91 21.62
N ARG A 65 0.25 1.61 21.72
CA ARG A 65 0.51 0.73 20.57
C ARG A 65 -0.80 0.49 19.83
N HIS A 66 -0.84 0.86 18.56
CA HIS A 66 -1.99 0.69 17.68
C HIS A 66 -1.71 -0.44 16.68
N THR A 67 -2.77 -1.19 16.37
CA THR A 67 -2.75 -2.23 15.33
C THR A 67 -3.65 -1.77 14.21
N SER A 68 -3.10 -1.64 13.01
CA SER A 68 -3.82 -1.26 11.79
C SER A 68 -3.75 -2.39 10.77
N PHE A 69 -4.75 -2.44 9.90
CA PHE A 69 -4.83 -3.42 8.82
C PHE A 69 -5.04 -2.70 7.50
N ALA A 70 -4.45 -3.21 6.43
CA ALA A 70 -4.68 -2.77 5.06
C ALA A 70 -4.84 -4.00 4.16
N SER A 71 -5.90 -4.03 3.36
CA SER A 71 -6.08 -5.09 2.36
C SER A 71 -5.40 -4.69 1.06
N VAL A 72 -4.77 -5.66 0.40
CA VAL A 72 -4.22 -5.55 -0.94
C VAL A 72 -4.92 -6.61 -1.80
N ALA A 73 -5.45 -6.19 -2.94
CA ALA A 73 -6.15 -7.02 -3.91
C ALA A 73 -5.79 -6.59 -5.33
#